data_AF-A0A3A4V9W2-F1
#
_entry.id   AF-A0A3A4V9W2-F1
#
_cell.length_a   1.000
_cell.length_b   1.000
_cell.length_c   1.000
_cell.angle_alpha   90.00
_cell.angle_beta   90.00
_cell.angle_gamma   90.00
#
_symmetry.space_group_name_H-M   'P 1'
#
loop_
_entity.id
_entity.type
_entity.pdbx_description
1 polymer ?
#
loop_
_entity_poly.entity_id
_entity_poly.type
_entity_poly.pdbx_seq_one_letter_code
_entity_poly.pdbx_strand_id
1 'polypeptide(L)'
;MKESTKKLLFFAGFTFAGILALQVPLTQLVGSSVNFTLFDTFAPIAGAFLGTAPGLLAVLLMQGFNFVTQGANFDDAGTLIRILPLVFAALYFSRKLPLNVFVPALAIIAFVAHPVGREVWYFSLFWTIPIICYFFQERWLLARALGATFMAHSVGGALWVWFVPIPAAVWASLIPIVIMERLLFAAGIAGTYLAVNNAFAFLNEKLQFSFKFPVTQKHALTVLREKPVQ
;
A
#
# COMPACT_ATOMS: atom_id res chain seq x y z
N MET A 1 29.98 -7.71 11.33
CA MET A 1 29.43 -6.84 10.26
C MET A 1 28.92 -5.56 10.90
N LYS A 2 29.17 -4.38 10.31
CA LYS A 2 28.65 -3.11 10.83
C LYS A 2 27.12 -3.10 10.77
N GLU A 3 26.47 -2.42 11.71
CA GLU A 3 25.01 -2.33 11.79
C GLU A 3 24.39 -1.74 10.52
N SER A 4 25.06 -0.76 9.91
CA SER A 4 24.65 -0.18 8.63
C SER A 4 24.59 -1.21 7.50
N THR A 5 25.55 -2.13 7.44
CA THR A 5 25.58 -3.20 6.44
C THR A 5 24.43 -4.18 6.64
N LYS A 6 24.09 -4.54 7.89
CA LYS A 6 22.95 -5.42 8.18
C LYS A 6 21.63 -4.79 7.72
N LYS A 7 21.43 -3.51 8.02
CA LYS A 7 20.25 -2.74 7.58
C LYS A 7 20.17 -2.64 6.05
N LEU A 8 21.29 -2.43 5.38
CA LEU A 8 21.37 -2.41 3.92
C LEU A 8 21.01 -3.77 3.31
N LEU A 9 21.55 -4.87 3.85
CA LEU A 9 21.20 -6.22 3.40
C LEU A 9 19.72 -6.52 3.62
N PHE A 10 19.15 -6.11 4.75
CA PHE A 10 17.72 -6.27 5.01
C PHE A 10 16.87 -5.47 4.02
N PHE A 11 17.22 -4.20 3.77
CA PHE A 11 16.58 -3.36 2.78
C PHE A 11 16.63 -3.97 1.37
N ALA A 12 17.81 -4.44 0.94
CA ALA A 12 18.01 -5.05 -0.37
C ALA A 12 17.21 -6.36 -0.49
N GLY A 13 17.25 -7.22 0.53
CA GLY A 13 16.49 -8.46 0.55
C GLY A 13 14.97 -8.24 0.55
N PHE A 14 14.47 -7.26 1.30
CA PHE A 14 13.06 -6.92 1.32
C PHE A 14 12.60 -6.36 -0.04
N THR A 15 13.40 -5.49 -0.65
CA THR A 15 13.14 -4.95 -1.99
C THR A 15 13.13 -6.06 -3.04
N PHE A 16 14.10 -6.98 -2.98
CA PHE A 16 14.16 -8.13 -3.88
C PHE A 16 12.95 -9.06 -3.72
N ALA A 17 12.51 -9.33 -2.48
CA ALA A 17 11.31 -10.12 -2.22
C ALA A 17 10.06 -9.48 -2.84
N GLY A 18 9.92 -8.15 -2.78
CA GLY A 18 8.80 -7.47 -3.44
C GLY A 18 8.91 -7.44 -4.97
N ILE A 19 10.12 -7.45 -5.53
CA ILE A 19 10.30 -7.67 -6.98
C ILE A 19 9.84 -9.08 -7.39
N LEU A 20 10.16 -10.10 -6.60
CA LEU A 20 9.64 -11.46 -6.83
C LEU A 20 8.11 -11.51 -6.70
N ALA A 21 7.53 -10.74 -5.78
CA ALA A 21 6.08 -10.65 -5.60
C ALA A 21 5.35 -10.08 -6.83
N LEU A 22 6.01 -9.29 -7.69
CA LEU A 22 5.45 -8.82 -8.97
C LEU A 22 5.16 -9.98 -9.94
N GLN A 23 5.87 -11.09 -9.79
CA GLN A 23 5.76 -12.25 -10.69
C GLN A 23 4.60 -13.18 -10.33
N VAL A 24 3.90 -12.92 -9.21
CA VAL A 24 2.82 -13.77 -8.72
C VAL A 24 1.47 -13.08 -8.96
N PRO A 25 0.76 -13.38 -10.07
CA PRO A 25 -0.57 -12.85 -10.29
C PRO A 25 -1.56 -13.46 -9.30
N LEU A 26 -2.43 -12.62 -8.74
CA LEU A 26 -3.51 -13.03 -7.83
C LEU A 26 -4.85 -13.05 -8.54
N THR A 27 -5.21 -11.96 -9.23
CA THR A 27 -6.48 -11.86 -9.96
C THR A 27 -6.39 -10.76 -11.02
N GLN A 28 -7.23 -10.84 -12.05
CA GLN A 28 -7.29 -9.82 -13.08
C GLN A 28 -8.07 -8.60 -12.59
N LEU A 29 -7.56 -7.40 -12.90
CA LEU A 29 -8.27 -6.16 -12.63
C LEU A 29 -9.54 -6.09 -13.49
N VAL A 30 -10.69 -5.82 -12.87
CA VAL A 30 -11.97 -5.80 -13.59
C VAL A 30 -11.92 -4.71 -14.68
N GLY A 31 -12.19 -5.11 -15.92
CA GLY A 31 -12.18 -4.19 -17.07
C GLY A 31 -10.78 -3.85 -17.61
N SER A 32 -9.74 -4.61 -17.24
CA SER A 32 -8.37 -4.42 -17.72
C SER A 32 -7.69 -5.75 -18.06
N SER A 33 -6.66 -5.73 -18.91
CA SER A 33 -5.76 -6.87 -19.15
C SER A 33 -4.66 -7.00 -18.09
N VAL A 34 -4.59 -6.07 -17.14
CA VAL A 34 -3.58 -6.05 -16.07
C VAL A 34 -4.02 -6.96 -14.92
N ASN A 35 -3.07 -7.71 -14.36
CA ASN A 35 -3.28 -8.51 -13.15
C ASN A 35 -2.89 -7.73 -11.90
N PHE A 36 -3.70 -7.85 -10.86
CA PHE A 36 -3.24 -7.66 -9.49
C PHE A 36 -2.28 -8.77 -9.14
N THR A 37 -1.20 -8.39 -8.46
CA THR A 37 -0.08 -9.25 -8.09
C THR A 37 0.07 -9.29 -6.59
N LEU A 38 0.85 -10.23 -6.07
CA LEU A 38 1.21 -10.27 -4.66
C LEU A 38 1.95 -8.99 -4.23
N PHE A 39 2.61 -8.32 -5.16
CA PHE A 39 3.24 -7.02 -4.92
C PHE A 39 2.23 -5.95 -4.48
N ASP A 40 1.01 -5.93 -5.02
CA ASP A 40 -0.01 -4.92 -4.67
C ASP A 40 -0.45 -4.99 -3.20
N THR A 41 -0.27 -6.14 -2.55
CA THR A 41 -0.53 -6.33 -1.12
C THR A 41 0.75 -6.21 -0.27
N PHE A 42 1.92 -6.47 -0.87
CA PHE A 42 3.22 -6.42 -0.22
C PHE A 42 3.83 -5.00 -0.15
N ALA A 43 3.70 -4.20 -1.20
CA ALA A 43 4.29 -2.86 -1.23
C ALA A 43 3.78 -1.94 -0.11
N PRO A 44 2.47 -1.91 0.22
CA PRO A 44 1.96 -1.06 1.30
C PRO A 44 2.59 -1.36 2.67
N ILE A 45 3.01 -2.60 2.94
CA ILE A 45 3.56 -2.98 4.25
C ILE A 45 5.05 -2.63 4.40
N ALA A 46 5.73 -2.23 3.32
CA ALA A 46 7.18 -2.01 3.31
C ALA A 46 7.63 -1.01 4.38
N GLY A 47 6.91 0.10 4.53
CA GLY A 47 7.23 1.13 5.52
C GLY A 47 7.07 0.69 6.97
N ALA A 48 6.24 -0.32 7.24
CA ALA A 48 6.09 -0.87 8.59
C ALA A 48 7.30 -1.70 9.05
N PHE A 49 8.01 -2.32 8.10
CA PHE A 49 9.19 -3.14 8.40
C PHE A 49 10.50 -2.39 8.19
N LEU A 50 10.64 -1.64 7.11
CA LEU A 50 11.87 -0.91 6.80
C LEU A 50 11.95 0.44 7.55
N GLY A 51 10.81 0.96 8.02
CA GLY A 51 10.64 2.35 8.43
C GLY A 51 10.15 3.22 7.27
N THR A 52 9.57 4.39 7.55
CA THR A 52 8.87 5.20 6.53
C THR A 52 9.76 5.55 5.33
N ALA A 53 10.86 6.29 5.52
CA ALA A 53 11.70 6.74 4.39
C ALA A 53 12.29 5.59 3.54
N PRO A 54 13.00 4.60 4.12
CA PRO A 54 13.49 3.47 3.34
C PRO A 54 12.35 2.60 2.78
N GLY A 55 11.22 2.47 3.46
CA GLY A 55 10.06 1.74 2.93
C GLY A 55 9.50 2.39 1.66
N LEU A 56 9.36 3.71 1.64
CA LEU A 56 8.94 4.44 0.44
C LEU A 56 9.97 4.28 -0.69
N LEU A 57 11.26 4.37 -0.38
CA LEU A 57 12.32 4.14 -1.37
C LEU A 57 12.25 2.72 -1.94
N ALA A 58 12.03 1.70 -1.12
CA ALA A 58 11.85 0.33 -1.59
C ALA A 58 10.65 0.22 -2.53
N VAL A 59 9.51 0.82 -2.18
CA VAL A 59 8.31 0.84 -3.05
C VAL A 59 8.59 1.50 -4.40
N LEU A 60 9.30 2.63 -4.40
CA LEU A 60 9.71 3.29 -5.63
C LEU A 60 10.64 2.43 -6.48
N LEU A 61 11.60 1.73 -5.87
CA LEU A 61 12.52 0.83 -6.58
C LEU A 61 11.78 -0.37 -7.18
N MET A 62 10.90 -1.01 -6.41
CA MET A 62 10.11 -2.16 -6.88
C MET A 62 9.16 -1.74 -8.01
N GLN A 63 8.45 -0.62 -7.86
CA GLN A 63 7.55 -0.11 -8.89
C GLN A 63 8.32 0.35 -10.15
N GLY A 64 9.47 1.00 -9.97
CA GLY A 64 10.35 1.41 -11.06
C GLY A 64 10.85 0.21 -11.85
N PHE A 65 11.25 -0.87 -11.15
CA PHE A 65 11.61 -2.14 -11.80
C PHE A 65 10.44 -2.72 -12.59
N ASN A 66 9.23 -2.73 -12.03
CA ASN A 66 8.03 -3.19 -12.72
C ASN A 66 7.79 -2.38 -14.02
N PHE A 67 7.94 -1.06 -13.97
CA PHE A 67 7.75 -0.21 -15.14
C PHE A 67 8.78 -0.44 -16.23
N VAL A 68 10.06 -0.56 -15.86
CA VAL A 68 11.12 -0.86 -16.82
C VAL A 68 10.89 -2.21 -17.49
N THR A 69 10.51 -3.23 -16.71
CA THR A 69 10.28 -4.59 -17.25
C THR A 69 9.02 -4.71 -18.09
N GLN A 70 8.00 -3.90 -17.83
CA GLN A 70 6.78 -3.82 -18.65
C GLN A 70 6.91 -2.89 -19.86
N GLY A 71 8.07 -2.26 -20.07
CA GLY A 71 8.28 -1.33 -21.18
C GLY A 71 7.45 -0.05 -21.07
N ALA A 72 7.21 0.43 -19.84
CA ALA A 72 6.42 1.62 -19.60
C ALA A 72 7.03 2.85 -20.28
N ASN A 73 6.20 3.66 -20.93
CA ASN A 73 6.61 4.94 -21.47
C ASN A 73 6.64 5.98 -20.34
N PHE A 74 7.82 6.45 -19.97
CA PHE A 74 7.99 7.46 -18.92
C PHE A 74 7.56 8.87 -19.36
N ASP A 75 7.33 9.08 -20.66
CA ASP A 75 6.77 10.32 -21.20
C ASP A 75 5.22 10.36 -21.07
N ASP A 76 4.58 9.22 -20.76
CA ASP A 76 3.15 9.16 -20.47
C ASP A 76 2.85 9.59 -19.03
N ALA A 77 2.06 10.67 -18.89
CA ALA A 77 1.56 11.13 -17.60
C ALA A 77 0.81 10.02 -16.83
N GLY A 78 0.16 9.10 -17.54
CA GLY A 78 -0.51 7.93 -16.98
C GLY A 78 0.44 7.01 -16.20
N THR A 79 1.67 6.82 -16.68
CA THR A 79 2.72 6.05 -16.00
C THR A 79 3.10 6.71 -14.67
N LEU A 80 3.31 8.03 -14.67
CA LEU A 80 3.67 8.78 -13.46
C LEU A 80 2.54 8.80 -12.42
N ILE A 81 1.29 8.92 -12.87
CA ILE A 81 0.10 8.89 -12.02
C ILE A 81 -0.07 7.54 -11.31
N ARG A 82 0.40 6.44 -11.89
CA ARG A 82 0.30 5.10 -11.30
C ARG A 82 1.30 4.85 -10.16
N ILE A 83 2.38 5.62 -10.06
CA ILE A 83 3.38 5.47 -8.97
C ILE A 83 2.84 6.02 -7.65
N LEU A 84 2.25 7.21 -7.71
CA LEU A 84 1.87 7.98 -6.51
C LEU A 84 0.90 7.26 -5.57
N PRO A 85 -0.19 6.61 -6.04
CA PRO A 85 -1.11 5.88 -5.19
C PRO A 85 -0.42 4.89 -4.26
N LEU A 86 0.51 4.10 -4.79
CA LEU A 86 1.16 3.05 -4.02
C LEU A 86 2.12 3.60 -2.97
N VAL A 87 2.83 4.68 -3.30
CA VAL A 87 3.70 5.41 -2.35
C VAL A 87 2.87 5.95 -1.19
N PHE A 88 1.69 6.54 -1.47
CA PHE A 88 0.83 7.06 -0.40
C PHE A 88 0.15 5.95 0.42
N ALA A 89 -0.17 4.79 -0.18
CA ALA A 89 -0.61 3.62 0.59
C ALA A 89 0.49 3.13 1.55
N ALA A 90 1.73 3.03 1.08
CA ALA A 90 2.87 2.65 1.92
C ALA A 90 3.15 3.69 3.03
N LEU A 91 3.03 4.98 2.72
CA LEU A 91 3.13 6.05 3.72
C LEU A 91 2.06 5.89 4.79
N TYR A 92 0.80 5.74 4.38
CA TYR A 92 -0.34 5.60 5.28
C TYR A 92 -0.17 4.39 6.21
N PHE A 93 0.21 3.24 5.67
CA PHE A 93 0.37 2.01 6.44
C PHE A 93 1.60 2.05 7.36
N SER A 94 2.65 2.81 7.00
CA SER A 94 3.90 2.86 7.77
C SER A 94 3.72 3.45 9.17
N ARG A 95 2.98 4.55 9.29
CA ARG A 95 2.75 5.25 10.55
C ARG A 95 1.58 6.23 10.45
N LYS A 96 1.01 6.55 11.61
CA LYS A 96 0.02 7.61 11.78
C LYS A 96 0.64 8.99 11.54
N LEU A 97 0.18 9.69 10.50
CA LEU A 97 0.62 11.06 10.16
C LEU A 97 -0.57 11.97 9.83
N PRO A 98 -0.46 13.29 10.05
CA PRO A 98 -1.48 14.24 9.59
C PRO A 98 -1.75 14.14 8.08
N LEU A 99 -0.75 13.77 7.27
CA LEU A 99 -0.91 13.51 5.84
C LEU A 99 -1.98 12.45 5.54
N ASN A 100 -2.19 11.46 6.42
CA ASN A 100 -3.22 10.43 6.27
C ASN A 100 -4.65 11.00 6.31
N VAL A 101 -4.81 12.25 6.75
CA VAL A 101 -6.07 13.01 6.74
C VAL A 101 -6.05 14.10 5.67
N PHE A 102 -4.96 14.86 5.55
CA PHE A 102 -4.88 15.97 4.60
C PHE A 102 -4.91 15.52 3.14
N VAL A 103 -4.19 14.45 2.79
CA VAL A 103 -4.14 13.96 1.41
C VAL A 103 -5.52 13.51 0.90
N PRO A 104 -6.29 12.65 1.60
CA PRO A 104 -7.62 12.29 1.12
C PRO A 104 -8.59 13.48 1.13
N ALA A 105 -8.47 14.42 2.08
CA ALA A 105 -9.28 15.63 2.06
C ALA A 105 -8.99 16.52 0.83
N LEU A 106 -7.71 16.70 0.48
CA LEU A 106 -7.30 17.40 -0.73
C LEU A 106 -7.74 16.65 -2.00
N ALA A 107 -7.70 15.33 -1.99
CA ALA A 107 -8.21 14.51 -3.09
C ALA A 107 -9.71 14.76 -3.32
N ILE A 108 -10.53 14.78 -2.25
CA ILE A 108 -11.96 15.13 -2.34
C ILE A 108 -12.14 16.49 -3.00
N ILE A 109 -11.43 17.51 -2.53
CA ILE A 109 -11.52 18.87 -3.07
C ILE A 109 -11.12 18.89 -4.55
N ALA A 110 -9.98 18.29 -4.89
CA ALA A 110 -9.47 18.25 -6.27
C ALA A 110 -10.43 17.54 -7.22
N PHE A 111 -11.05 16.43 -6.79
CA PHE A 111 -12.01 15.70 -7.62
C PHE A 111 -13.30 16.49 -7.83
N VAL A 112 -13.88 17.02 -6.75
CA VAL A 112 -15.12 17.81 -6.83
C VAL A 112 -14.90 19.14 -7.56
N ALA A 113 -13.67 19.66 -7.63
CA ALA A 113 -13.35 20.82 -8.45
C ALA A 113 -13.43 20.54 -9.97
N HIS A 114 -13.29 19.28 -10.40
CA HIS A 114 -13.40 18.90 -11.81
C HIS A 114 -14.87 18.81 -12.27
N PRO A 115 -15.23 19.25 -13.50
CA PRO A 115 -16.62 19.19 -13.99
C PRO A 115 -17.29 17.83 -13.83
N VAL A 116 -16.63 16.75 -14.28
CA VAL A 116 -17.12 15.38 -14.12
C VAL A 116 -17.23 15.01 -12.64
N GLY A 117 -16.26 15.40 -11.81
CA GLY A 117 -16.27 15.08 -10.40
C GLY A 117 -17.39 15.77 -9.62
N ARG A 118 -17.91 16.91 -10.09
CA ARG A 118 -19.14 17.53 -9.56
C ARG A 118 -20.38 16.68 -9.83
N GLU A 119 -20.47 16.10 -11.02
CA GLU A 119 -21.60 15.23 -11.39
C GLU A 119 -21.65 13.96 -10.54
N VAL A 120 -20.48 13.43 -10.17
CA VAL A 120 -20.33 12.22 -9.35
C VAL A 120 -19.64 12.49 -8.00
N TRP A 121 -19.95 13.61 -7.35
CA TRP A 121 -19.27 14.03 -6.12
C TRP A 121 -19.30 12.96 -5.02
N TYR A 122 -20.38 12.17 -4.96
CA TYR A 122 -20.56 11.08 -3.99
C TYR A 122 -19.52 9.96 -4.14
N PHE A 123 -18.89 9.82 -5.30
CA PHE A 123 -17.77 8.89 -5.50
C PHE A 123 -16.60 9.20 -4.55
N SER A 124 -16.37 10.49 -4.26
CA SER A 124 -15.31 10.93 -3.35
C SER A 124 -15.57 10.56 -1.88
N LEU A 125 -16.79 10.13 -1.50
CA LEU A 125 -17.12 9.72 -0.14
C LEU A 125 -16.30 8.50 0.32
N PHE A 126 -15.83 7.66 -0.62
CA PHE A 126 -14.86 6.60 -0.32
C PHE A 126 -13.58 7.13 0.34
N TRP A 127 -13.21 8.38 0.08
CA TRP A 127 -11.99 8.97 0.61
C TRP A 127 -12.17 9.56 2.00
N THR A 128 -13.39 9.52 2.56
CA THR A 128 -13.59 9.71 4.00
C THR A 128 -13.16 8.47 4.80
N ILE A 129 -13.14 7.28 4.19
CA ILE A 129 -12.71 6.03 4.83
C ILE A 129 -11.28 6.12 5.38
N PRO A 130 -10.24 6.55 4.64
CA PRO A 130 -8.89 6.69 5.20
C PRO A 130 -8.82 7.75 6.30
N ILE A 131 -9.67 8.77 6.29
CA ILE A 131 -9.78 9.76 7.37
C ILE A 131 -10.38 9.13 8.62
N ILE A 132 -11.44 8.33 8.49
CA ILE A 132 -12.05 7.63 9.63
C ILE A 132 -11.07 6.58 10.17
N CYS A 133 -10.48 5.76 9.30
CA CYS A 133 -9.49 4.74 9.64
C CYS A 133 -8.26 5.31 10.37
N TYR A 134 -7.90 6.58 10.13
CA TYR A 134 -6.79 7.24 10.82
C TYR A 134 -6.91 7.21 12.35
N PHE A 135 -8.15 7.25 12.86
CA PHE A 135 -8.43 7.18 14.30
C PHE A 135 -8.31 5.77 14.87
N PHE A 136 -8.40 4.74 14.02
CA PHE A 136 -8.43 3.32 14.42
C PHE A 136 -7.20 2.52 14.00
N GLN A 137 -6.33 3.06 13.12
CA GLN A 137 -5.24 2.32 12.47
C GLN A 137 -4.18 1.75 13.42
N GLU A 138 -3.97 2.33 14.59
CA GLU A 138 -3.03 1.78 15.60
C GLU A 138 -3.65 0.59 16.36
N ARG A 139 -4.99 0.58 16.47
CA ARG A 139 -5.73 -0.43 17.22
C ARG A 139 -6.08 -1.63 16.36
N TRP A 140 -6.48 -1.43 15.10
CA TRP A 140 -7.00 -2.48 14.24
C TRP A 140 -6.19 -2.55 12.94
N LEU A 141 -5.54 -3.70 12.70
CA LEU A 141 -4.76 -3.94 11.48
C LEU A 141 -5.63 -3.78 10.23
N LEU A 142 -6.87 -4.27 10.27
CA LEU A 142 -7.80 -4.13 9.15
C LEU A 142 -8.14 -2.67 8.87
N ALA A 143 -8.30 -1.82 9.91
CA ALA A 143 -8.51 -0.39 9.70
C ALA A 143 -7.29 0.28 9.06
N ARG A 144 -6.07 -0.12 9.44
CA ARG A 144 -4.84 0.38 8.82
C ARG A 144 -4.74 -0.05 7.35
N ALA A 145 -5.03 -1.32 7.04
CA ALA A 145 -5.01 -1.84 5.67
C ALA A 145 -6.09 -1.19 4.79
N LEU A 146 -7.30 -1.02 5.33
CA LEU A 146 -8.40 -0.34 4.65
C LEU A 146 -8.06 1.13 4.37
N GLY A 147 -7.51 1.83 5.35
CA GLY A 147 -7.04 3.20 5.17
C GLY A 147 -5.94 3.31 4.11
N ALA A 148 -4.99 2.37 4.06
CA ALA A 148 -3.92 2.38 3.06
C ALA A 148 -4.45 2.19 1.63
N THR A 149 -5.34 1.22 1.40
CA THR A 149 -5.88 0.99 0.05
C THR A 149 -6.81 2.10 -0.42
N PHE A 150 -7.61 2.69 0.47
CA PHE A 150 -8.42 3.85 0.11
C PHE A 150 -7.60 5.16 0.00
N MET A 151 -6.45 5.26 0.67
CA MET A 151 -5.49 6.35 0.44
C MET A 151 -4.91 6.28 -0.99
N ALA A 152 -4.49 5.09 -1.44
CA ALA A 152 -4.10 4.90 -2.83
C ALA A 152 -5.24 5.29 -3.77
N HIS A 153 -6.46 4.83 -3.49
CA HIS A 153 -7.64 5.15 -4.30
C HIS A 153 -7.96 6.65 -4.34
N SER A 154 -7.79 7.38 -3.23
CA SER A 154 -8.02 8.83 -3.22
C SER A 154 -7.00 9.58 -4.08
N VAL A 155 -5.72 9.23 -3.97
CA VAL A 155 -4.67 9.85 -4.79
C VAL A 155 -4.86 9.50 -6.26
N GLY A 156 -5.13 8.22 -6.56
CA GLY A 156 -5.38 7.74 -7.91
C GLY A 156 -6.60 8.42 -8.53
N GLY A 157 -7.74 8.42 -7.84
CA GLY A 157 -8.98 9.02 -8.35
C GLY A 157 -8.88 10.53 -8.57
N ALA A 158 -8.25 11.25 -7.64
CA ALA A 158 -8.01 12.69 -7.78
C ALA A 158 -7.07 13.02 -8.94
N LEU A 159 -6.06 12.20 -9.25
CA LEU A 159 -5.24 12.43 -10.44
C LEU A 159 -5.99 12.01 -11.71
N TRP A 160 -6.60 10.83 -11.71
CA TRP A 160 -7.22 10.24 -12.89
C TRP A 160 -8.32 11.12 -13.48
N VAL A 161 -9.14 11.76 -12.65
CA VAL A 161 -10.23 12.63 -13.14
C VAL A 161 -9.71 13.85 -13.94
N TRP A 162 -8.48 14.31 -13.66
CA TRP A 162 -7.88 15.47 -14.34
C TRP A 162 -7.06 15.09 -15.58
N PHE A 163 -6.51 13.88 -15.62
CA PHE A 163 -5.61 13.45 -16.69
C PHE A 163 -6.23 12.46 -17.67
N VAL A 164 -7.32 11.78 -17.27
CA VAL A 164 -7.97 10.77 -18.11
C VAL A 164 -9.45 11.12 -18.27
N PRO A 165 -9.88 11.53 -19.47
CA PRO A 165 -11.25 11.96 -19.71
C PRO A 165 -12.17 10.74 -19.77
N ILE A 166 -12.76 10.36 -18.63
CA ILE A 166 -13.82 9.35 -18.57
C ILE A 166 -15.16 9.97 -18.16
N PRO A 167 -16.29 9.55 -18.76
CA PRO A 167 -17.61 10.10 -18.43
C PRO A 167 -18.04 9.82 -16.98
N ALA A 168 -18.91 10.69 -16.45
CA ALA A 168 -19.54 10.53 -15.12
C ALA A 168 -20.20 9.15 -14.93
N ALA A 169 -20.89 8.64 -15.95
CA ALA A 169 -21.53 7.33 -15.91
C ALA A 169 -20.54 6.18 -15.64
N VAL A 170 -19.29 6.29 -16.13
CA VAL A 170 -18.23 5.29 -15.87
C VAL A 170 -17.77 5.37 -14.42
N TRP A 171 -17.57 6.58 -13.87
CA TRP A 171 -17.27 6.73 -12.44
C TRP A 171 -18.36 6.12 -11.55
N ALA A 172 -19.63 6.36 -11.88
CA ALA A 172 -20.75 5.80 -11.13
C ALA A 172 -20.77 4.25 -11.19
N SER A 173 -20.48 3.66 -12.34
CA SER A 173 -20.45 2.19 -12.48
C SER A 173 -19.25 1.53 -11.77
N LEU A 174 -18.18 2.29 -11.48
CA LEU A 174 -17.03 1.79 -10.74
C LEU A 174 -17.30 1.60 -9.24
N ILE A 175 -18.36 2.17 -8.67
CA ILE A 175 -18.67 2.07 -7.22
C ILE A 175 -18.64 0.62 -6.69
N PRO A 176 -19.39 -0.34 -7.24
CA PRO A 176 -19.35 -1.73 -6.76
C PRO A 176 -17.96 -2.36 -6.91
N ILE A 177 -17.25 -2.02 -7.98
CA ILE A 177 -15.90 -2.54 -8.28
C ILE A 177 -14.91 -2.02 -7.24
N VAL A 178 -14.96 -0.72 -6.93
CA VAL A 178 -14.13 -0.09 -5.89
C VAL A 178 -14.36 -0.78 -4.55
N ILE A 179 -15.61 -1.00 -4.13
CA ILE A 179 -15.90 -1.68 -2.86
C ILE A 179 -15.24 -3.05 -2.83
N MET A 180 -15.48 -3.87 -3.85
CA MET A 180 -14.94 -5.23 -3.93
C MET A 180 -13.41 -5.23 -3.91
N GLU A 181 -12.77 -4.46 -4.78
CA GLU A 181 -11.32 -4.42 -4.90
C GLU A 181 -10.66 -3.85 -3.65
N ARG A 182 -11.22 -2.78 -3.06
CA ARG A 182 -10.62 -2.17 -1.86
C ARG A 182 -10.72 -3.12 -0.68
N LEU A 183 -11.81 -3.88 -0.53
CA LEU A 183 -11.91 -4.91 0.51
C LEU A 183 -10.93 -6.06 0.27
N LEU A 184 -10.80 -6.52 -0.99
CA LEU A 184 -9.83 -7.55 -1.36
C LEU A 184 -8.39 -7.10 -1.05
N PHE A 185 -8.04 -5.86 -1.42
CA PHE A 185 -6.73 -5.29 -1.11
C PHE A 185 -6.50 -5.10 0.38
N ALA A 186 -7.50 -4.64 1.14
CA ALA A 186 -7.37 -4.52 2.58
C ALA A 186 -7.10 -5.89 3.24
N ALA A 187 -7.83 -6.92 2.83
CA ALA A 187 -7.61 -8.30 3.28
C ALA A 187 -6.22 -8.81 2.88
N GLY A 188 -5.81 -8.58 1.62
CA GLY A 188 -4.50 -8.94 1.11
C GLY A 188 -3.36 -8.28 1.87
N ILE A 189 -3.41 -6.95 2.05
CA ILE A 189 -2.40 -6.18 2.79
C ILE A 189 -2.30 -6.69 4.23
N ALA A 190 -3.43 -6.91 4.91
CA ALA A 190 -3.44 -7.43 6.27
C ALA A 190 -2.86 -8.85 6.33
N GLY A 191 -3.24 -9.72 5.40
CA GLY A 191 -2.74 -11.09 5.29
C GLY A 191 -1.23 -11.13 5.05
N THR A 192 -0.73 -10.36 4.07
CA THR A 192 0.70 -10.25 3.77
C THR A 192 1.48 -9.68 4.97
N TYR A 193 0.96 -8.66 5.64
CA TYR A 193 1.58 -8.12 6.86
C TYR A 193 1.73 -9.20 7.94
N LEU A 194 0.66 -9.95 8.22
CA LEU A 194 0.69 -11.03 9.21
C LEU A 194 1.68 -12.12 8.81
N ALA A 195 1.69 -12.53 7.54
CA ALA A 195 2.62 -13.54 7.03
C ALA A 195 4.08 -13.11 7.20
N VAL A 196 4.43 -11.90 6.77
CA VAL A 196 5.80 -11.36 6.86
C VAL A 196 6.21 -11.14 8.32
N ASN A 197 5.33 -10.56 9.16
CA ASN A 197 5.61 -10.35 10.57
C ASN A 197 5.90 -11.66 11.32
N ASN A 198 5.14 -12.72 11.02
CA ASN A 198 5.34 -14.02 11.63
C ASN A 198 6.53 -14.77 11.06
N ALA A 199 6.83 -14.63 9.77
CA ALA A 199 8.07 -15.14 9.18
C ALA A 199 9.28 -14.51 9.88
N PHE A 200 9.28 -13.18 10.10
CA PHE A 200 10.35 -12.50 10.84
C PHE A 200 10.44 -12.94 12.31
N ALA A 201 9.31 -13.14 12.98
CA ALA A 201 9.29 -13.68 14.34
C ALA A 201 9.92 -15.08 14.42
N PHE A 202 9.56 -15.95 13.48
CA PHE A 202 10.12 -17.30 13.36
C PHE A 202 11.62 -17.28 13.07
N LEU A 203 12.08 -16.45 12.13
CA LEU A 203 13.51 -16.33 11.80
C LEU A 203 14.32 -15.79 12.99
N ASN A 204 13.77 -14.83 13.74
CA ASN A 204 14.41 -14.31 14.97
C ASN A 204 14.58 -15.40 16.04
N GLU A 205 13.60 -16.30 16.19
CA GLU A 205 13.67 -17.40 17.16
C GLU A 205 14.66 -18.49 16.71
N LYS A 206 14.58 -18.92 15.44
CA LYS A 206 15.32 -20.11 14.97
C LYS A 206 16.74 -19.84 14.52
N LEU A 207 16.99 -18.71 13.87
CA LEU A 207 18.26 -18.50 13.18
C LEU A 207 19.29 -17.73 14.01
N GLN A 208 18.92 -17.31 15.24
CA GLN A 208 19.79 -16.58 16.19
C GLN A 208 20.70 -15.54 15.51
N PHE A 209 20.20 -14.89 14.47
CA PHE A 209 21.01 -13.96 13.70
C PHE A 209 21.42 -12.79 14.59
N SER A 210 22.64 -12.30 14.38
CA SER A 210 23.09 -11.07 15.05
C SER A 210 22.27 -9.83 14.66
N PHE A 211 21.37 -9.94 13.67
CA PHE A 211 20.39 -8.93 13.29
C PHE A 211 19.00 -9.46 13.65
N LYS A 212 18.27 -8.72 14.49
CA LYS A 212 16.86 -9.03 14.78
C LYS A 212 15.98 -8.32 13.76
N PHE A 213 15.19 -9.10 13.02
CA PHE A 213 14.15 -8.55 12.15
C PHE A 213 13.09 -7.81 12.97
N PRO A 214 12.50 -6.73 12.41
CA PRO A 214 11.45 -5.99 13.09
C PRO A 214 10.17 -6.82 13.19
N VAL A 215 9.66 -6.99 14.40
CA VAL A 215 8.45 -7.78 14.69
C VAL A 215 7.52 -6.97 15.59
N THR A 216 6.26 -6.90 15.21
CA THR A 216 5.19 -6.35 16.05
C THR A 216 4.56 -7.48 16.85
N GLN A 217 4.89 -7.53 18.15
CA GLN A 217 4.52 -8.64 19.05
C GLN A 217 3.00 -8.88 19.15
N LYS A 218 2.19 -7.81 19.08
CA LYS A 218 0.72 -7.91 19.03
C LYS A 218 0.20 -8.78 17.88
N HIS A 219 0.96 -8.86 16.78
CA HIS A 219 0.61 -9.57 15.56
C HIS A 219 1.42 -10.86 15.35
N ALA A 220 2.31 -11.20 16.29
CA ALA A 220 2.99 -12.49 16.30
C ALA A 220 2.08 -13.59 16.84
N LEU A 221 2.20 -14.79 16.27
CA LEU A 221 1.60 -16.02 16.78
C LEU A 221 2.05 -16.24 18.22
N THR A 222 1.16 -16.72 19.07
CA THR A 222 1.41 -16.86 20.52
C THR A 222 2.69 -17.62 20.84
N VAL A 223 3.02 -18.65 20.05
CA VAL A 223 4.23 -19.47 20.22
C VAL A 223 5.53 -18.73 19.87
N LEU A 224 5.46 -17.69 19.02
CA LEU A 224 6.60 -16.89 18.55
C LEU A 224 6.75 -15.55 19.31
N ARG A 225 5.85 -15.26 20.25
CA ARG A 225 5.92 -14.02 21.04
C ARG A 225 7.09 -14.06 22.00
N GLU A 226 7.86 -12.97 22.06
CA GLU A 226 8.88 -12.82 23.10
C GLU A 226 8.19 -12.87 24.48
N LYS A 227 8.69 -13.72 25.38
CA LYS A 227 8.19 -13.78 26.75
C LYS A 227 8.55 -12.47 27.47
N PRO A 228 7.65 -11.89 28.27
CA PRO A 228 8.01 -10.74 29.10
C PRO A 228 9.20 -11.12 29.98
N VAL A 229 10.23 -10.27 30.01
CA VAL A 229 11.32 -10.39 30.97
C VAL A 229 10.70 -10.15 32.35
N GLN A 230 10.69 -11.20 33.18
CA GLN A 230 10.26 -11.12 34.58
C GLN A 230 11.33 -10.41 35.42
#